data_AF-A0A8X6X2A1-F1
#
_entry.id   AF-A0A8X6X2A1-F1
#
_cell.length_a   1.000
_cell.length_b   1.000
_cell.length_c   1.000
_cell.angle_alpha   90.00
_cell.angle_beta   90.00
_cell.angle_gamma   90.00
#
_symmetry.space_group_name_H-M   'P 1'
#
loop_
_entity.id
_entity.type
_entity.pdbx_description
1 polymer ?
#
loop_
_entity_poly.entity_id
_entity_poly.type
_entity_poly.pdbx_seq_one_letter_code
_entity_poly.pdbx_strand_id
1 'polypeptide(L)'
;MLGNMHPLKNDSVVWMLMDTGNNLRYVDLTKIHTELGQLICQSLFGYHAIIGCDFNRAFFRKGKLKPYKTLKKNPEYQEAFKSFGTSELIENTDEQQNVFNIIQRFICNLYNAGNVIDVDAA
;
A
#
# COMPACT_ATOMS: atom_id res chain seq x y z
N MET A 1 -3.38 10.01 12.47
CA MET A 1 -2.97 10.85 11.32
C MET A 1 -1.98 11.87 11.87
N LEU A 2 -0.79 12.02 11.27
CA LEU A 2 0.14 13.07 11.66
C LEU A 2 -0.40 14.41 11.13
N GLY A 3 -0.88 15.27 12.01
CA GLY A 3 -1.34 16.62 11.66
C GLY A 3 -0.16 17.60 11.58
N ASN A 4 -0.37 18.75 10.92
CA ASN A 4 0.57 19.87 10.92
C ASN A 4 2.00 19.54 10.44
N MET A 5 2.13 18.85 9.31
CA MET A 5 3.44 18.58 8.69
C MET A 5 4.00 19.75 7.85
N HIS A 6 3.21 20.80 7.62
CA HIS A 6 3.62 22.01 6.87
C HIS A 6 4.83 22.78 7.43
N PRO A 7 5.19 22.71 8.73
CA PRO A 7 6.43 23.34 9.24
C PRO A 7 7.70 22.53 8.97
N LEU A 8 7.60 21.29 8.49
CA LEU A 8 8.77 20.46 8.20
C LEU A 8 9.49 21.01 6.97
N LYS A 9 10.79 21.25 7.10
CA LYS A 9 11.63 21.67 5.98
C LYS A 9 11.89 20.48 5.05
N ASN A 10 12.11 20.74 3.76
CA ASN A 10 12.32 19.70 2.75
C ASN A 10 13.56 18.82 3.01
N ASP A 11 14.54 19.29 3.78
CA ASP A 11 15.77 18.59 4.18
C ASP A 11 15.66 17.89 5.55
N SER A 12 14.47 17.85 6.14
CA SER A 12 14.25 17.22 7.44
C SER A 12 14.46 15.70 7.36
N VAL A 13 15.09 15.15 8.39
CA VAL A 13 15.20 13.69 8.58
C VAL A 13 14.16 13.25 9.60
N VAL A 14 13.35 12.24 9.25
CA VAL A 14 12.26 11.75 10.08
C VAL A 14 12.67 10.45 10.74
N TRP A 15 12.66 10.46 12.07
CA TRP A 15 12.90 9.28 12.89
C TRP A 15 11.65 8.98 13.70
N MET A 16 11.36 7.70 13.87
CA MET A 16 10.26 7.24 14.70
C MET A 16 10.79 6.40 15.86
N LEU A 17 10.46 6.79 17.08
CA LEU A 17 10.68 5.95 18.26
C LEU A 17 9.59 4.90 18.30
N MET A 18 9.98 3.64 18.24
CA MET A 18 9.11 2.49 18.17
C MET A 18 9.32 1.57 19.38
N ASP A 19 8.32 0.74 19.66
CA ASP A 19 8.29 -0.25 20.73
C ASP A 19 8.34 0.37 22.15
N THR A 20 8.40 -0.47 23.19
CA THR A 20 8.35 -0.04 24.59
C THR A 20 9.35 -0.81 25.46
N GLY A 21 9.70 -0.26 26.62
CA GLY A 21 10.63 -0.87 27.58
C GLY A 21 12.03 -1.07 27.00
N ASN A 22 12.64 -2.22 27.27
CA ASN A 22 14.01 -2.53 26.82
C ASN A 22 14.11 -2.79 25.30
N ASN A 23 13.00 -2.81 24.57
CA ASN A 23 12.96 -3.01 23.11
C ASN A 23 12.84 -1.69 22.33
N LEU A 24 12.86 -0.54 23.02
CA LEU A 24 12.82 0.78 22.40
C LEU A 24 13.88 0.90 21.31
N ARG A 25 13.45 1.29 20.11
CA ARG A 25 14.35 1.50 18.97
C ARG A 25 13.95 2.71 18.15
N TYR A 26 14.96 3.38 17.61
CA TYR A 26 14.78 4.43 16.62
C TYR A 26 14.79 3.84 15.23
N VAL A 27 13.78 4.18 14.43
CA VAL A 27 13.66 3.79 13.04
C VAL A 27 13.80 5.02 12.16
N ASP A 28 14.77 5.00 11.25
CA ASP A 28 14.98 6.05 10.25
C ASP A 28 13.97 5.90 9.11
N LEU A 29 12.91 6.72 9.13
CA LEU A 29 11.89 6.69 8.08
C LEU A 29 12.37 7.32 6.77
N THR A 30 13.30 8.28 6.84
CA THR A 30 13.89 8.91 5.66
C THR A 30 14.72 7.89 4.87
N LYS A 31 15.52 7.06 5.57
CA LYS A 31 16.26 5.96 4.95
C LYS A 31 15.32 4.92 4.35
N ILE A 32 14.28 4.50 5.08
CA ILE A 32 13.29 3.54 4.56
C ILE A 32 12.61 4.07 3.30
N HIS A 33 12.19 5.33 3.28
CA HIS A 33 11.60 5.95 2.09
C HIS A 33 12.57 5.94 0.90
N THR A 34 13.84 6.26 1.16
CA THR A 34 14.90 6.25 0.14
C THR A 34 15.11 4.85 -0.45
N GLU A 35 15.10 3.81 0.39
CA GLU A 35 15.29 2.42 -0.04
C GLU A 35 14.05 1.84 -0.75
N LEU A 36 12.85 2.20 -0.33
CA LEU A 36 11.59 1.71 -0.91
C LEU A 36 11.22 2.43 -2.20
N GLY A 37 11.55 3.72 -2.30
CA GLY A 37 11.15 4.58 -3.39
C GLY A 37 9.75 5.16 -3.23
N GLN A 38 9.54 6.31 -3.87
CA GLN A 38 8.33 7.12 -3.73
C GLN A 38 7.05 6.36 -4.13
N LEU A 39 7.08 5.64 -5.25
CA LEU A 39 5.89 4.97 -5.78
C LEU A 39 5.39 3.86 -4.84
N ILE A 40 6.29 3.04 -4.29
CA ILE A 40 5.95 2.04 -3.28
C ILE A 40 5.35 2.74 -2.06
N CYS A 41 6.01 3.77 -1.52
CA CYS A 41 5.54 4.47 -0.33
C CYS A 41 4.13 5.06 -0.52
N GLN A 42 3.86 5.66 -1.68
CA GLN A 42 2.52 6.20 -2.01
C GLN A 42 1.46 5.10 -2.12
N SER A 43 1.82 3.93 -2.66
CA SER A 43 0.89 2.79 -2.79
C SER A 43 0.51 2.14 -1.44
N LEU A 44 1.30 2.34 -0.37
CA LEU A 44 1.11 1.64 0.90
C LEU A 44 -0.24 1.95 1.58
N PHE A 45 -0.79 3.15 1.40
CA PHE A 45 -2.06 3.54 2.00
C PHE A 45 -3.23 2.75 1.42
N GLY A 46 -3.38 2.76 0.08
CA GLY A 46 -4.40 1.96 -0.58
C GLY A 46 -4.19 0.45 -0.37
N TYR A 47 -2.93 0.01 -0.38
CA TYR A 47 -2.58 -1.38 -0.07
C TYR A 47 -3.02 -1.78 1.34
N HIS A 48 -2.80 -0.93 2.35
CA HIS A 48 -3.20 -1.21 3.73
C HIS A 48 -4.72 -1.32 3.88
N ALA A 49 -5.47 -0.45 3.19
CA ALA A 49 -6.93 -0.49 3.19
C ALA A 49 -7.49 -1.81 2.67
N ILE A 50 -6.84 -2.44 1.68
CA ILE A 50 -7.27 -3.70 1.08
C ILE A 50 -6.73 -4.94 1.81
N ILE A 51 -5.45 -4.98 2.18
CA ILE A 51 -4.86 -6.17 2.84
C ILE A 51 -5.24 -6.27 4.32
N GLY A 52 -5.46 -5.13 4.96
CA GLY A 52 -5.74 -5.03 6.38
C GLY A 52 -4.49 -5.00 7.28
N CYS A 53 -4.74 -4.98 8.59
CA CYS A 53 -3.72 -4.87 9.64
C CYS A 53 -3.56 -6.20 10.40
N ASP A 54 -2.80 -6.20 11.51
CA ASP A 54 -2.62 -7.42 12.30
C ASP A 54 -3.91 -7.85 13.03
N PHE A 55 -4.82 -6.91 13.29
CA PHE A 55 -6.08 -7.14 13.99
C PHE A 55 -7.26 -7.45 13.05
N ASN A 56 -7.18 -7.04 11.79
CA ASN A 56 -8.20 -7.32 10.78
C ASN A 56 -7.54 -7.80 9.49
N ARG A 57 -7.53 -9.12 9.27
CA ARG A 57 -6.98 -9.73 8.06
C ARG A 57 -8.07 -9.80 7.00
N ALA A 58 -7.84 -9.18 5.84
CA ALA A 58 -8.84 -9.16 4.77
C ALA A 58 -8.89 -10.46 3.95
N PHE A 59 -7.78 -11.21 3.85
CA PHE A 59 -7.67 -12.35 2.94
C PHE A 59 -7.44 -13.68 3.66
N PHE A 60 -8.32 -14.66 3.40
CA PHE A 60 -8.22 -15.99 3.97
C PHE A 60 -6.93 -16.70 3.54
N ARG A 61 -6.16 -17.18 4.53
CA ARG A 61 -4.88 -17.90 4.33
C ARG A 61 -3.81 -17.10 3.55
N LYS A 62 -3.93 -15.78 3.45
CA LYS A 62 -2.87 -14.92 2.88
C LYS A 62 -2.30 -14.02 3.96
N GLY A 63 -1.01 -14.20 4.27
CA GLY A 63 -0.25 -13.27 5.11
C GLY A 63 0.24 -12.05 4.34
N LYS A 64 0.76 -11.02 5.01
CA LYS A 64 1.19 -9.73 4.40
C LYS A 64 2.40 -9.84 3.46
N LEU A 65 3.23 -10.87 3.61
CA LEU A 65 4.49 -10.98 2.85
C LEU A 65 4.27 -11.27 1.36
N LYS A 66 3.36 -12.19 1.02
CA LYS A 66 3.10 -12.54 -0.39
C LYS A 66 2.50 -11.35 -1.15
N PRO A 67 1.42 -10.69 -0.67
CA PRO A 67 0.85 -9.53 -1.34
C PRO A 67 1.84 -8.36 -1.46
N TYR A 68 2.66 -8.10 -0.44
CA TYR A 68 3.69 -7.06 -0.52
C TYR A 68 4.74 -7.37 -1.60
N LYS A 69 5.19 -8.62 -1.70
CA LYS A 69 6.10 -9.05 -2.78
C LYS A 69 5.46 -8.91 -4.16
N THR A 70 4.16 -9.18 -4.29
CA THR A 70 3.40 -9.00 -5.54
C THR A 70 3.32 -7.52 -5.90
N LEU A 71 2.99 -6.64 -4.94
CA LEU A 71 2.97 -5.19 -5.15
C LEU A 71 4.34 -4.67 -5.59
N LYS A 72 5.40 -5.06 -4.87
CA LYS A 72 6.77 -4.57 -5.12
C LYS A 72 7.29 -4.90 -6.52
N LYS A 73 6.85 -6.01 -7.11
CA LYS A 73 7.29 -6.46 -8.44
C LYS A 73 6.53 -5.84 -9.60
N ASN A 74 5.37 -5.22 -9.37
CA ASN A 74 4.47 -4.78 -10.43
C ASN A 74 4.15 -3.28 -10.27
N PRO A 75 4.78 -2.40 -11.07
CA PRO A 75 4.53 -0.96 -11.02
C PRO A 75 3.07 -0.58 -11.26
N GLU A 76 2.37 -1.33 -12.12
CA GLU A 76 0.95 -1.13 -12.40
C GLU A 76 0.08 -1.28 -11.14
N TYR A 77 0.38 -2.26 -10.28
CA TYR A 77 -0.29 -2.38 -8.99
C TYR A 77 0.03 -1.22 -8.07
N GLN A 78 1.28 -0.74 -8.08
CA GLN A 78 1.68 0.38 -7.24
C GLN A 78 0.92 1.66 -7.63
N GLU A 79 0.81 1.94 -8.93
CA GLU A 79 0.01 3.07 -9.42
C GLU A 79 -1.46 2.92 -9.07
N ALA A 80 -2.06 1.75 -9.30
CA ALA A 80 -3.47 1.52 -8.94
C ALA A 80 -3.72 1.70 -7.43
N PHE A 81 -2.84 1.18 -6.57
CA PHE A 81 -2.98 1.34 -5.11
C PHE A 81 -2.71 2.77 -4.62
N LYS A 82 -1.84 3.51 -5.30
CA LYS A 82 -1.63 4.94 -5.06
C LYS A 82 -2.89 5.73 -5.43
N SER A 83 -3.44 5.52 -6.62
CA SER A 83 -4.68 6.17 -7.07
C SER A 83 -5.87 5.80 -6.19
N PHE A 84 -5.96 4.54 -5.76
CA PHE A 84 -7.01 4.08 -4.83
C PHE A 84 -6.94 4.77 -3.47
N GLY A 85 -5.74 5.02 -2.95
CA GLY A 85 -5.52 5.79 -1.72
C GLY A 85 -5.99 7.24 -1.82
N THR A 86 -6.20 7.75 -3.03
CA THR A 86 -6.74 9.08 -3.33
C THR A 86 -8.03 8.99 -4.15
N SER A 87 -8.79 7.90 -4.03
CA SER A 87 -9.92 7.58 -4.92
C SER A 87 -11.04 8.62 -4.89
N GLU A 88 -11.23 9.32 -3.78
CA GLU A 88 -12.18 10.43 -3.64
C GLU A 88 -11.85 11.62 -4.57
N LEU A 89 -10.64 11.69 -5.11
CA LEU A 89 -10.18 12.73 -6.03
C LEU A 89 -10.30 12.32 -7.51
N ILE A 90 -10.71 11.08 -7.80
CA ILE A 90 -10.85 10.60 -9.18
C ILE A 90 -12.24 10.96 -9.69
N GLU A 91 -12.33 12.03 -10.49
CA GLU A 91 -13.59 12.48 -11.09
C GLU A 91 -14.01 11.62 -12.30
N ASN A 92 -13.04 11.01 -12.99
CA ASN A 92 -13.28 10.21 -14.19
C ASN A 92 -13.70 8.77 -13.83
N THR A 93 -14.92 8.38 -14.20
CA THR A 93 -15.47 7.05 -13.93
C THR A 93 -14.72 5.92 -14.62
N ASP A 94 -14.22 6.13 -15.85
CA ASP A 94 -13.45 5.11 -16.57
C ASP A 94 -12.10 4.85 -15.89
N GLU A 95 -11.45 5.90 -15.39
CA GLU A 95 -10.22 5.81 -14.60
C GLU A 95 -10.46 5.07 -13.29
N GLN A 96 -11.54 5.40 -12.58
CA GLN A 96 -11.93 4.71 -11.35
C GLN A 96 -12.18 3.22 -11.60
N GLN A 97 -12.88 2.89 -12.69
CA GLN A 97 -13.14 1.51 -13.10
C GLN A 97 -11.84 0.77 -13.48
N ASN A 98 -10.91 1.44 -14.15
CA ASN A 98 -9.61 0.86 -14.47
C ASN A 98 -8.79 0.54 -13.19
N VAL A 99 -8.74 1.48 -12.24
CA VAL A 99 -8.10 1.26 -10.93
C VAL A 99 -8.74 0.06 -10.21
N PHE A 100 -10.08 -0.02 -10.21
CA PHE A 100 -10.81 -1.13 -9.62
C PHE A 100 -10.42 -2.48 -10.27
N ASN A 101 -10.43 -2.55 -11.61
CA ASN A 101 -10.06 -3.76 -12.35
C ASN A 101 -8.62 -4.21 -12.06
N ILE A 102 -7.68 -3.28 -11.94
CA ILE A 102 -6.28 -3.60 -11.61
C ILE A 102 -6.16 -4.18 -10.19
N ILE A 103 -6.89 -3.62 -9.22
CA ILE A 103 -6.91 -4.12 -7.84
C ILE A 103 -7.55 -5.50 -7.75
N GLN A 104 -8.65 -5.74 -8.47
CA GLN A 104 -9.26 -7.06 -8.54
C GLN A 104 -8.28 -8.10 -9.13
N ARG A 105 -7.61 -7.78 -10.24
CA ARG A 105 -6.57 -8.64 -10.83
C ARG A 105 -5.43 -8.91 -9.86
N PHE A 106 -5.02 -7.93 -9.07
CA PHE A 106 -4.04 -8.13 -8.00
C PHE A 106 -4.52 -9.20 -7.01
N ILE A 107 -5.79 -9.14 -6.56
CA ILE A 107 -6.40 -10.12 -5.64
C ILE A 107 -6.44 -11.50 -6.29
N CYS A 108 -6.92 -11.63 -7.52
CA CYS A 108 -6.92 -12.91 -8.26
C CYS A 108 -5.51 -13.51 -8.33
N ASN A 109 -4.49 -12.68 -8.60
CA ASN A 109 -3.09 -13.11 -8.60
C ASN A 109 -2.59 -13.60 -7.22
N LEU A 110 -3.11 -13.09 -6.11
CA LEU A 110 -2.77 -13.62 -4.78
C LEU A 110 -3.27 -15.05 -4.59
N TYR A 111 -4.39 -15.40 -5.22
CA TYR A 111 -5.00 -16.73 -5.19
C TYR A 111 -4.58 -17.63 -6.36
N ASN A 112 -3.65 -17.17 -7.20
CA ASN A 112 -3.16 -17.88 -8.39
C ASN A 112 -4.24 -18.06 -9.48
N ALA A 113 -5.28 -17.21 -9.49
CA ALA A 113 -6.28 -17.14 -10.54
C ALA A 113 -5.83 -16.18 -11.66
N GLY A 114 -4.69 -16.48 -12.28
CA GLY A 114 -3.91 -15.51 -13.07
C GLY A 114 -4.58 -14.94 -14.33
N ASN A 115 -5.65 -15.58 -14.81
CA ASN A 115 -6.39 -15.16 -16.00
C ASN A 115 -7.71 -14.45 -15.68
N VAL A 116 -8.03 -14.28 -14.39
CA VAL A 116 -9.30 -13.70 -13.95
C VAL A 116 -9.04 -12.27 -13.46
N ILE A 117 -9.88 -11.34 -13.92
CA ILE A 117 -9.83 -9.92 -13.54
C ILE A 117 -10.97 -9.59 -12.57
N ASP A 118 -12.03 -10.39 -12.55
CA ASP A 118 -13.19 -10.24 -11.69
C ASP A 118 -13.08 -11.20 -10.50
N VAL A 119 -13.05 -10.67 -9.28
CA VAL A 119 -12.92 -11.49 -8.07
C VAL A 119 -14.14 -12.40 -7.84
N ASP A 120 -15.31 -12.01 -8.34
CA ASP A 120 -16.54 -12.79 -8.20
C ASP A 120 -16.62 -13.93 -9.23
N ALA A 121 -15.77 -13.90 -10.26
CA ALA A 121 -15.65 -14.93 -11.27
C ALA A 121 -14.53 -15.96 -11.00
N ALA A 122 -13.71 -15.76 -9.95
CA ALA A 122 -12.54 -16.57 -9.60
C ALA A 122 -12.86 -17.69 -8.59
#